data_AF-A0A1L7X9B7-F1
#
_entry.id   AF-A0A1L7X9B7-F1
#
_cell.length_a   1.000
_cell.length_b   1.000
_cell.length_c   1.000
_cell.angle_alpha   90.00
_cell.angle_beta   90.00
_cell.angle_gamma   90.00
#
_symmetry.space_group_name_H-M   'P 1'
#
loop_
_entity.id
_entity.type
_entity.pdbx_description
1 polymer ?
#
loop_
_entity_poly.entity_id
_entity_poly.type
_entity_poly.pdbx_seq_one_letter_code
_entity_poly.pdbx_strand_id
1 'polypeptide(L)'
;MNAIDLNVKRVIVDPVNDPSISSGTYEWTEKASIPNAVKLQDTLVIKFSATEVIGLKAFVEASASATQKNGRPYNNRYAWIMVFSKETNKAVEMREYMNSVLVKELMETN
;
A
#
# COMPACT_ATOMS: atom_id res chain seq x y z
N MET A 1 22.14 -3.79 3.67
CA MET A 1 22.04 -2.38 3.23
C MET A 1 20.55 -2.02 3.27
N ASN A 2 20.15 -0.96 3.99
CA ASN A 2 18.73 -0.61 4.16
C ASN A 2 18.25 0.17 2.94
N ALA A 3 17.36 -0.40 2.13
CA ALA A 3 16.92 0.15 0.83
C ALA A 3 15.88 1.28 0.97
N ILE A 4 15.40 1.53 2.18
CA ILE A 4 14.33 2.46 2.52
C ILE A 4 14.90 3.51 3.47
N ASP A 5 14.59 4.79 3.24
CA ASP A 5 14.93 5.87 4.18
C ASP A 5 14.02 5.79 5.42
N LEU A 6 14.51 6.18 6.59
CA LEU A 6 13.69 6.13 7.81
C LEU A 6 12.50 7.10 7.75
N ASN A 7 12.52 8.06 6.82
CA ASN A 7 11.51 9.09 6.66
C ASN A 7 10.72 8.97 5.33
N VAL A 8 10.51 7.75 4.81
CA VAL A 8 9.71 7.61 3.57
C VAL A 8 8.30 8.12 3.79
N LYS A 9 7.90 9.09 2.96
CA LYS A 9 6.53 9.56 2.88
C LYS A 9 5.70 8.55 2.09
N ARG A 10 4.66 7.97 2.70
CA ARG A 10 3.69 7.11 2.03
C ARG A 10 2.39 7.87 1.80
N VAL A 11 1.95 7.93 0.56
CA VAL A 11 0.64 8.49 0.17
C VAL A 11 -0.23 7.34 -0.30
N ILE A 12 -1.41 7.16 0.30
CA ILE A 12 -2.35 6.08 -0.05
C ILE A 12 -3.58 6.70 -0.68
N VAL A 13 -3.88 6.34 -1.93
CA VAL A 13 -5.03 6.77 -2.76
C VAL A 13 -5.09 8.29 -2.99
N ASP A 14 -5.30 9.06 -1.93
CA ASP A 14 -5.38 10.52 -1.90
C ASP A 14 -4.57 11.05 -0.69
N PRO A 15 -3.88 12.19 -0.79
CA PRO A 15 -3.17 12.79 0.36
C PRO A 15 -4.10 13.21 1.51
N VAL A 16 -5.39 13.46 1.25
CA VAL A 16 -6.39 13.77 2.27
C VAL A 16 -6.71 12.52 3.07
N ASN A 17 -6.71 12.66 4.39
CA ASN A 17 -7.00 11.56 5.29
C ASN A 17 -8.49 11.21 5.27
N ASP A 18 -8.82 10.01 4.81
CA ASP A 18 -10.15 9.41 4.94
C ASP A 18 -9.98 7.96 5.45
N PRO A 19 -10.25 7.73 6.75
CA PRO A 19 -10.12 6.41 7.35
C PRO A 19 -11.04 5.35 6.74
N SER A 20 -12.18 5.75 6.14
CA SER A 20 -13.15 4.80 5.57
C SER A 20 -12.58 4.05 4.36
N ILE A 21 -11.65 4.68 3.64
CA ILE A 21 -10.98 4.12 2.47
C ILE A 21 -9.48 3.94 2.68
N SER A 22 -8.99 4.19 3.90
CA SER A 22 -7.57 4.18 4.27
C SER A 22 -6.71 5.13 3.42
N SER A 23 -7.23 6.30 3.02
CA SER A 23 -6.43 7.31 2.31
C SER A 23 -5.70 8.24 3.26
N GLY A 24 -4.61 8.84 2.78
CA GLY A 24 -3.87 9.86 3.51
C GLY A 24 -2.37 9.84 3.22
N THR A 25 -1.67 10.76 3.87
CA THR A 25 -0.20 10.81 3.92
C THR A 25 0.28 10.32 5.27
N TYR A 26 1.23 9.39 5.28
CA TYR A 26 1.80 8.77 6.46
C TYR A 26 3.33 8.71 6.35
N GLU A 27 4.03 8.80 7.46
CA GLU A 27 5.44 8.45 7.49
C GLU A 27 5.57 6.92 7.62
N TRP A 28 6.49 6.34 6.86
CA TRP A 28 6.79 4.93 6.96
C TRP A 28 7.34 4.62 8.35
N THR A 29 6.61 3.84 9.12
CA THR A 29 7.12 3.23 10.35
C THR A 29 7.10 1.73 10.16
N GLU A 30 8.04 0.99 10.78
CA GLU A 30 8.00 -0.50 10.77
C GLU A 30 6.67 -1.06 11.33
N LYS A 31 5.90 -0.23 12.06
CA LYS A 31 4.58 -0.54 12.62
C LYS A 31 3.41 -0.05 11.77
N ALA A 32 3.65 0.57 10.60
CA ALA A 32 2.60 0.95 9.65
C ALA A 32 2.10 -0.29 8.89
N SER A 33 1.63 -1.29 9.64
CA SER A 33 0.80 -2.36 9.13
C SER A 33 -0.41 -1.77 8.44
N ILE A 34 -0.78 -2.36 7.30
CA ILE A 34 -2.03 -2.11 6.61
C ILE A 34 -3.16 -2.09 7.67
N PRO A 35 -3.87 -0.97 7.88
CA PRO A 35 -4.93 -0.86 8.89
C PRO A 35 -5.98 -1.98 8.80
N ASN A 36 -6.03 -2.64 7.64
CA ASN A 36 -6.97 -3.69 7.28
C ASN A 36 -6.58 -5.10 7.79
N ALA A 37 -5.36 -5.33 8.27
CA ALA A 37 -4.94 -6.67 8.71
C ALA A 37 -5.84 -7.23 9.83
N VAL A 38 -6.35 -6.36 10.73
CA VAL A 38 -7.28 -6.76 11.80
C VAL A 38 -8.68 -7.14 11.31
N LYS A 39 -9.00 -6.82 10.04
CA LYS A 39 -10.28 -7.13 9.39
C LYS A 39 -10.18 -8.36 8.49
N LEU A 40 -9.00 -8.90 8.25
CA LEU A 40 -8.85 -10.14 7.48
C LEU A 40 -8.86 -11.35 8.42
N GLN A 41 -9.40 -12.46 7.94
CA GLN A 41 -9.38 -13.76 8.62
C GLN A 41 -8.02 -14.44 8.45
N ASP A 42 -7.40 -14.26 7.29
CA ASP A 42 -6.09 -14.82 6.93
C ASP A 42 -5.08 -13.70 6.62
N THR A 43 -3.83 -14.10 6.39
CA THR A 43 -2.77 -13.16 6.02
C THR A 43 -2.97 -12.71 4.58
N LEU A 44 -2.85 -11.40 4.35
CA LEU A 44 -2.87 -10.84 3.01
C LEU A 44 -1.69 -11.36 2.19
N VAL A 45 -1.98 -12.10 1.13
CA VAL A 45 -0.96 -12.59 0.19
C VAL A 45 -0.82 -11.59 -0.94
N ILE A 46 0.37 -11.00 -1.10
CA ILE A 46 0.70 -10.06 -2.18
C ILE A 46 1.55 -10.77 -3.24
N LYS A 47 1.19 -10.61 -4.51
CA LYS A 47 1.96 -11.09 -5.67
C LYS A 47 2.32 -9.91 -6.57
N PHE A 48 3.61 -9.73 -6.82
CA PHE A 48 4.13 -8.75 -7.77
C PHE A 48 3.95 -9.26 -9.19
N SER A 49 3.38 -8.41 -10.05
CA SER A 49 3.10 -8.73 -11.45
C SER A 49 4.14 -8.11 -12.38
N ALA A 50 4.52 -6.85 -12.12
CA ALA A 50 5.48 -6.12 -12.92
C ALA A 50 6.23 -5.09 -12.06
N THR A 51 7.49 -4.85 -12.44
CA THR A 51 8.30 -3.78 -11.87
C THR A 51 9.09 -3.12 -12.99
N GLU A 52 8.94 -1.80 -13.13
CA GLU A 52 9.68 -1.00 -14.09
C GLU A 52 10.40 0.14 -13.39
N VAL A 53 11.65 0.41 -13.79
CA VAL A 53 12.46 1.49 -13.23
C VAL A 53 12.76 2.50 -14.34
N ILE A 54 12.35 3.75 -14.13
CA ILE A 54 12.58 4.85 -15.06
C ILE A 54 13.18 6.02 -14.29
N GLY A 55 14.49 6.24 -14.48
CA GLY A 55 15.23 7.25 -13.74
C GLY A 55 15.22 6.98 -12.23
N LEU A 56 14.71 7.93 -11.45
CA LEU A 56 14.61 7.85 -9.99
C LEU A 56 13.23 7.37 -9.51
N LYS A 57 12.51 6.63 -10.34
CA LYS A 57 11.20 6.07 -10.01
C LYS A 57 11.15 4.59 -10.30
N ALA A 58 10.54 3.83 -9.40
CA ALA A 58 10.10 2.46 -9.68
C ALA A 58 8.58 2.41 -9.67
N PHE A 59 8.01 1.77 -10.67
CA PHE A 59 6.59 1.49 -10.83
C PHE A 59 6.39 0.01 -10.59
N VAL A 60 5.54 -0.34 -9.64
CA VAL A 60 5.29 -1.73 -9.24
C VAL A 60 3.80 -2.00 -9.35
N GLU A 61 3.46 -3.06 -10.06
CA GLU A 61 2.10 -3.60 -10.09
C GLU A 61 2.03 -4.85 -9.22
N ALA A 62 0.99 -4.94 -8.40
CA ALA A 62 0.76 -6.10 -7.56
C ALA A 62 -0.73 -6.45 -7.47
N SER A 63 -0.98 -7.70 -7.09
CA SER A 63 -2.30 -8.18 -6.68
C SER A 63 -2.22 -8.67 -5.25
N ALA A 64 -3.31 -8.53 -4.50
CA ALA A 64 -3.42 -9.12 -3.19
C ALA A 64 -4.71 -9.92 -3.04
N SER A 65 -4.62 -11.01 -2.29
CA SER A 65 -5.75 -11.89 -1.98
C SER A 65 -5.77 -12.25 -0.50
N ALA A 66 -6.96 -12.21 0.09
CA ALA A 66 -7.24 -12.63 1.46
C ALA A 66 -8.72 -13.02 1.59
N THR A 67 -9.08 -13.53 2.76
CA THR A 67 -10.45 -13.79 3.19
C THR A 67 -10.82 -12.78 4.27
N GLN A 68 -11.99 -12.16 4.13
CA GLN A 68 -12.58 -11.27 5.15
C GLN A 68 -13.14 -12.11 6.31
N LYS A 69 -13.36 -11.52 7.49
CA LYS A 69 -13.96 -12.22 8.64
C LYS A 69 -15.39 -12.70 8.40
N ASN A 70 -16.12 -12.02 7.53
CA ASN A 70 -17.45 -12.46 7.06
C ASN A 70 -17.39 -13.60 6.02
N GLY A 71 -16.21 -14.13 5.68
CA GLY A 71 -16.01 -15.21 4.71
C GLY A 71 -15.97 -14.78 3.24
N ARG A 72 -16.17 -13.49 2.91
CA ARG A 72 -16.05 -12.99 1.54
C ARG A 72 -14.59 -12.84 1.12
N PRO A 73 -14.25 -12.93 -0.17
CA PRO A 73 -12.89 -12.67 -0.63
C PRO A 73 -12.56 -11.17 -0.54
N TYR A 74 -11.28 -10.87 -0.29
CA TYR A 74 -10.68 -9.54 -0.46
C TYR A 74 -9.58 -9.65 -1.52
N ASN A 75 -9.93 -9.32 -2.77
CA ASN A 75 -9.04 -9.40 -3.92
C ASN A 75 -8.78 -8.00 -4.48
N ASN A 76 -7.69 -7.36 -4.05
CA ASN A 76 -7.35 -6.00 -4.45
C ASN A 76 -6.17 -6.00 -5.44
N ARG A 77 -6.03 -4.92 -6.21
CA ARG A 77 -4.89 -4.66 -7.08
C ARG A 77 -4.24 -3.36 -6.66
N TYR A 78 -2.93 -3.32 -6.77
CA TYR A 78 -2.10 -2.23 -6.32
C TYR A 78 -1.21 -1.74 -7.47
N ALA A 79 -1.05 -0.43 -7.54
CA ALA A 79 0.05 0.21 -8.24
C ALA A 79 0.83 1.05 -7.24
N TRP A 80 2.13 0.82 -7.14
CA TRP A 80 3.03 1.58 -6.29
C TRP A 80 4.02 2.36 -7.13
N ILE A 81 4.19 3.63 -6.80
CA ILE A 81 5.22 4.48 -7.37
C ILE A 81 6.20 4.83 -6.26
N MET A 82 7.38 4.25 -6.32
CA MET A 82 8.49 4.54 -5.41
C MET A 82 9.35 5.64 -6.03
N VAL A 83 9.60 6.72 -5.28
CA VAL A 83 10.50 7.81 -5.69
C VAL A 83 11.77 7.74 -4.87
N PHE A 84 12.92 7.82 -5.55
CA PHE A 84 14.24 7.70 -4.95
C PHE A 84 14.97 9.04 -4.92
N SER A 85 15.71 9.30 -3.84
CA SER A 85 16.63 10.43 -3.78
C SER A 85 17.89 10.13 -4.57
N LYS A 86 18.33 11.09 -5.41
CA LYS A 86 19.61 11.00 -6.13
C LYS A 86 20.81 11.00 -5.17
N GLU A 87 20.68 11.67 -4.04
CA GLU A 87 21.79 11.87 -3.09
C GLU A 87 22.02 10.63 -2.23
N THR A 88 20.95 10.03 -1.73
CA THR A 88 21.03 8.88 -0.81
C THR A 88 20.80 7.54 -1.50
N ASN A 89 20.29 7.53 -2.74
CA ASN A 89 19.82 6.34 -3.47
C ASN A 89 18.77 5.51 -2.71
N LYS A 90 18.10 6.10 -1.71
CA LYS A 90 17.03 5.47 -0.95
C LYS A 90 15.67 5.94 -1.46
N ALA A 91 14.65 5.10 -1.28
CA ALA A 91 13.28 5.53 -1.45
C ALA A 91 13.00 6.66 -0.44
N VAL A 92 12.33 7.73 -0.88
CA VAL A 92 11.91 8.88 -0.06
C VAL A 92 10.41 9.10 -0.10
N GLU A 93 9.73 8.59 -1.12
CA GLU A 93 8.27 8.63 -1.23
C GLU A 93 7.75 7.34 -1.86
N MET A 94 6.59 6.89 -1.39
CA MET A 94 5.80 5.81 -1.98
C MET A 94 4.39 6.32 -2.20
N ARG A 95 3.89 6.23 -3.43
CA ARG A 95 2.48 6.48 -3.75
C ARG A 95 1.81 5.15 -4.00
N GLU A 96 0.74 4.90 -3.27
CA GLU A 96 -0.03 3.67 -3.36
C GLU A 96 -1.41 3.93 -3.93
N TYR A 97 -1.72 3.25 -5.02
CA TYR A 97 -3.04 3.26 -5.63
C TYR A 97 -3.63 1.85 -5.51
N MET A 98 -4.89 1.78 -5.06
CA MET A 98 -5.63 0.53 -4.93
C MET A 98 -7.12 0.79 -5.13
N ASN A 99 -7.93 -0.27 -5.21
CA ASN A 99 -9.38 -0.12 -5.20
C ASN A 99 -9.85 0.29 -3.80
N SER A 100 -10.05 1.59 -3.59
CA SER A 100 -10.51 2.19 -2.33
C SER A 100 -11.97 1.85 -2.01
N VAL A 101 -12.81 1.58 -3.01
CA VAL A 101 -14.19 1.12 -2.80
C VAL A 101 -14.20 -0.26 -2.14
N LEU A 102 -13.32 -1.16 -2.59
CA LEU A 102 -13.18 -2.48 -1.97
C LEU A 102 -12.67 -2.40 -0.51
N VAL A 103 -11.83 -1.41 -0.21
CA VAL A 103 -11.38 -1.13 1.16
C VAL A 103 -12.54 -0.62 2.00
N LYS A 104 -13.35 0.30 1.45
CA LYS A 104 -14.56 0.77 2.12
C LYS A 104 -15.53 -0.36 2.45
N GLU A 105 -15.78 -1.24 1.49
CA GLU A 105 -16.60 -2.44 1.70
C GLU A 105 -16.04 -3.33 2.81
N LEU A 106 -14.72 -3.56 2.83
CA LEU A 106 -14.06 -4.29 3.90
C LEU A 106 -14.24 -3.62 5.27
N MET A 107 -14.31 -2.30 5.34
CA MET A 107 -14.50 -1.57 6.58
C MET A 107 -15.96 -1.59 7.05
N GLU A 108 -16.92 -1.57 6.12
CA GLU A 108 -18.36 -1.45 6.41
C GLU A 108 -19.08 -2.79 6.57
N THR A 109 -18.68 -3.83 5.83
CA THR A 109 -19.48 -5.06 5.66
C THR A 109 -18.93 -6.29 6.37
N ASN A 110 -17.91 -6.11 7.21
CA ASN A 110 -17.08 -7.17 7.76
C ASN A 110 -17.02 -7.19 9.29
#